data_AF-A0A1S3WVJ2-F1
#
_entry.id   AF-A0A1S3WVJ2-F1
#
_cell.length_a   1.000
_cell.length_b   1.000
_cell.length_c   1.000
_cell.angle_alpha   90.00
_cell.angle_beta   90.00
_cell.angle_gamma   90.00
#
_symmetry.space_group_name_H-M   'P 1'
#
loop_
_entity.id
_entity.type
_entity.pdbx_description
1 polymer ?
#
loop_
_entity_poly.entity_id
_entity_poly.type
_entity_poly.pdbx_seq_one_letter_code
_entity_poly.pdbx_strand_id
1 'polypeptide(L)'
;MEGKKPEGSSRNSAAAVKTEREQRSQKAEAQEEKGSSLSTGEGVTVYFHAILSKNFSFNPDRHNIFVRGGEELGAAKWKHNVCEMYCSKDLGEHGTLVEGSTIISKQHLDKSIPYKYVIMHDGDSVDYEFIYKDPQIKKEHVNRCLYVRSSLLDSGEWHQYDDIICKRPGTMQKAIEWIKSKKKELVNGKRIAMGVMLDSIFSILQSWNAINVHNFFTQLQQLYAVICVPMVHEGQPLEWTELQYGKKEVQAHLWGHLKQKMAPFLNKNGSSLPEGYPVRSPVSMGLLALFVVEKFQLTLAEEDLASLCCLLCAHTTSSDALKNDLAFILDTPHSWREFLVNLCHQCMKKEMELWVAALPVLHHCMQLSIPVQGPRILPEDTWAALEGLSFSEFREKTQTKKSLLQFMIKKRHLLQLDPFLFQSWFSLLPLSELDSYLREFADDLNRFPTWILDCFLGTHYRFQGLKTILCYNQECITKTLKALLHLLDAHQSRILQASSVQSYLTVCLKLHENICRISKTCMYYEIPALSAKLVCRIIILLQPPVDSAEAQ
;
A
#
# COMPACT_ATOMS: atom_id res chain seq x y z
N MET A 1 42.21 12.27 53.45
CA MET A 1 42.12 11.54 52.16
C MET A 1 40.88 10.67 52.24
N GLU A 2 39.76 11.23 51.79
CA GLU A 2 38.49 10.53 51.63
C GLU A 2 38.47 9.80 50.28
N GLY A 3 38.10 8.52 50.29
CA GLY A 3 37.85 7.72 49.09
C GLY A 3 36.35 7.46 48.94
N LYS A 4 35.75 8.07 47.93
CA LYS A 4 34.32 8.01 47.54
C LYS A 4 33.91 6.62 47.00
N LYS A 5 32.68 6.21 47.33
CA LYS A 5 31.87 5.20 46.60
C LYS A 5 31.55 5.66 45.17
N PRO A 6 31.24 4.72 44.25
CA PRO A 6 30.27 4.96 43.19
C PRO A 6 28.99 4.12 43.36
N GLU A 7 27.93 4.72 42.83
CA GLU A 7 26.51 4.39 42.90
C GLU A 7 26.11 3.18 42.04
N GLY A 8 25.11 2.42 42.53
CA GLY A 8 24.45 1.36 41.78
C GLY A 8 23.35 1.91 40.88
N SER A 9 23.39 1.54 39.59
CA SER A 9 22.43 1.95 38.56
C SER A 9 21.48 0.81 38.18
N SER A 10 20.21 0.97 38.56
CA SER A 10 19.02 0.87 37.70
C SER A 10 19.04 -0.15 36.53
N ARG A 11 19.01 -1.46 36.82
CA ARG A 11 18.66 -2.49 35.82
C ARG A 11 17.49 -3.41 36.19
N ASN A 12 16.94 -3.31 37.40
CA ASN A 12 15.93 -4.25 37.91
C ASN A 12 14.46 -3.81 37.71
N SER A 13 14.19 -2.57 37.28
CA SER A 13 12.82 -2.06 37.10
C SER A 13 12.17 -2.52 35.79
N ALA A 14 12.93 -2.62 34.69
CA ALA A 14 12.39 -3.00 33.38
C ALA A 14 12.00 -4.49 33.30
N ALA A 15 12.72 -5.36 34.03
CA ALA A 15 12.40 -6.78 34.10
C ALA A 15 11.15 -7.03 34.96
N ALA A 16 11.03 -6.34 36.11
CA ALA A 16 9.86 -6.46 36.99
C ALA A 16 8.55 -6.05 36.31
N VAL A 17 8.58 -4.99 35.49
CA VAL A 17 7.40 -4.51 34.72
C VAL A 17 7.00 -5.51 33.63
N LYS A 18 7.95 -6.22 33.00
CA LYS A 18 7.63 -7.30 32.05
C LYS A 18 6.98 -8.50 32.75
N THR A 19 7.51 -8.91 33.90
CA THR A 19 6.97 -10.04 34.66
C THR A 19 5.58 -9.75 35.24
N GLU A 20 5.32 -8.52 35.69
CA GLU A 20 3.98 -8.10 36.15
C GLU A 20 2.96 -8.02 35.01
N ARG A 21 3.39 -7.60 33.81
CA ARG A 21 2.54 -7.58 32.61
C ARG A 21 2.13 -8.98 32.19
N GLU A 22 3.07 -9.93 32.19
CA GLU A 22 2.83 -11.35 31.88
C GLU A 22 1.98 -12.03 32.95
N GLN A 23 2.19 -11.72 34.23
CA GLN A 23 1.37 -12.27 35.33
C GLN A 23 -0.05 -11.71 35.36
N ARG A 24 -0.27 -10.45 34.97
CA ARG A 24 -1.61 -9.87 34.85
C ARG A 24 -2.37 -10.39 33.62
N SER A 25 -1.70 -10.61 32.49
CA SER A 25 -2.31 -11.28 31.34
C SER A 25 -2.66 -12.75 31.64
N GLN A 26 -1.80 -13.49 32.36
CA GLN A 26 -2.12 -14.86 32.78
C GLN A 26 -3.24 -14.92 33.83
N LYS A 27 -3.36 -13.90 34.69
CA LYS A 27 -4.50 -13.78 35.62
C LYS A 27 -5.81 -13.45 34.91
N ALA A 28 -5.76 -12.71 33.80
CA ALA A 28 -6.93 -12.44 32.96
C ALA A 28 -7.43 -13.75 32.30
N GLU A 29 -6.53 -14.56 31.74
CA GLU A 29 -6.86 -15.89 31.20
C GLU A 29 -7.41 -16.84 32.27
N ALA A 30 -6.86 -16.82 33.50
CA ALA A 30 -7.30 -17.68 34.59
C ALA A 30 -8.63 -17.23 35.25
N GLN A 31 -9.04 -15.96 35.09
CA GLN A 31 -10.34 -15.48 35.59
C GLN A 31 -11.48 -15.65 34.57
N GLU A 32 -11.17 -15.79 33.28
CA GLU A 32 -12.14 -16.10 32.22
C GLU A 32 -12.75 -17.52 32.34
N GLU A 33 -12.07 -18.48 32.98
CA GLU A 33 -12.58 -19.86 33.15
C GLU A 33 -13.86 -19.97 34.01
N LYS A 34 -14.27 -18.91 34.73
CA LYS A 34 -15.52 -18.92 35.52
C LYS A 34 -16.69 -18.16 34.89
N GLY A 35 -16.57 -17.70 33.65
CA GLY A 35 -17.49 -16.70 33.09
C GLY A 35 -17.90 -16.84 31.63
N SER A 36 -18.02 -18.03 31.03
CA SER A 36 -19.03 -18.35 29.98
C SER A 36 -18.82 -19.77 29.44
N SER A 37 -19.87 -20.58 29.41
CA SER A 37 -19.85 -21.94 28.86
C SER A 37 -20.10 -21.92 27.35
N LEU A 38 -19.29 -21.19 26.59
CA LEU A 38 -19.34 -21.26 25.12
C LEU A 38 -18.31 -22.30 24.65
N SER A 39 -18.75 -23.22 23.80
CA SER A 39 -17.86 -24.23 23.24
C SER A 39 -16.78 -23.57 22.37
N THR A 40 -15.58 -24.16 22.34
CA THR A 40 -14.45 -23.70 21.53
C THR A 40 -14.86 -23.67 20.05
N GLY A 41 -15.23 -22.49 19.53
CA GLY A 41 -15.67 -22.28 18.15
C GLY A 41 -16.96 -21.48 17.95
N GLU A 42 -17.77 -21.22 19.00
CA GLU A 42 -19.06 -20.51 18.88
C GLU A 42 -18.98 -18.99 19.19
N GLY A 43 -17.85 -18.53 19.72
CA GLY A 43 -17.63 -17.13 20.11
C GLY A 43 -16.75 -16.34 19.13
N VAL A 44 -16.81 -15.02 19.25
CA VAL A 44 -15.91 -14.04 18.62
C VAL A 44 -15.35 -13.17 19.73
N THR A 45 -14.02 -13.01 19.76
CA THR A 45 -13.37 -12.16 20.75
C THR A 45 -13.47 -10.70 20.30
N VAL A 46 -14.04 -9.85 21.14
CA VAL A 46 -14.17 -8.42 20.92
C VAL A 46 -13.20 -7.68 21.83
N TYR A 47 -12.24 -6.99 21.22
CA TYR A 47 -11.31 -6.09 21.90
C TYR A 47 -11.85 -4.67 21.86
N PHE A 48 -12.06 -4.05 23.02
CA PHE A 48 -12.45 -2.66 23.14
C PHE A 48 -11.19 -1.81 23.32
N HIS A 49 -11.08 -0.74 22.54
CA HIS A 49 -10.01 0.27 22.65
C HIS A 49 -10.66 1.64 22.79
N ALA A 50 -10.41 2.36 23.88
CA ALA A 50 -10.98 3.68 24.11
C ALA A 50 -10.03 4.59 24.88
N ILE A 51 -10.29 5.90 24.87
CA ILE A 51 -9.50 6.87 25.64
C ILE A 51 -10.30 7.37 26.82
N LEU A 52 -9.84 7.09 28.03
CA LEU A 52 -10.44 7.62 29.25
C LEU A 52 -10.06 9.09 29.44
N SER A 53 -11.08 9.96 29.51
CA SER A 53 -10.88 11.38 29.81
C SER A 53 -10.36 11.60 31.24
N LYS A 54 -9.45 12.58 31.40
CA LYS A 54 -8.97 13.05 32.72
C LYS A 54 -10.08 13.60 33.61
N ASN A 55 -11.24 13.95 33.05
CA ASN A 55 -12.38 14.49 33.80
C ASN A 55 -12.97 13.50 34.82
N PHE A 56 -12.66 12.21 34.71
CA PHE A 56 -13.06 11.22 35.71
C PHE A 56 -12.20 11.23 36.98
N SER A 57 -11.05 11.92 36.98
CA SER A 57 -10.07 11.85 38.07
C SER A 57 -9.76 10.40 38.45
N PHE A 58 -9.57 9.56 37.43
CA PHE A 58 -9.44 8.12 37.56
C PHE A 58 -8.12 7.76 38.27
N ASN A 59 -8.21 6.88 39.27
CA ASN A 59 -7.06 6.32 39.96
C ASN A 59 -7.05 4.80 39.71
N PRO A 60 -6.07 4.26 38.95
CA PRO A 60 -6.03 2.84 38.61
C PRO A 60 -5.83 1.91 39.81
N ASP A 61 -5.37 2.43 40.96
CA ASP A 61 -5.18 1.63 42.18
C ASP A 61 -6.47 1.45 42.99
N ARG A 62 -7.52 2.21 42.64
CA ARG A 62 -8.76 2.32 43.44
C ARG A 62 -10.04 2.21 42.62
N HIS A 63 -9.97 2.56 41.34
CA HIS A 63 -11.12 2.60 40.46
C HIS A 63 -10.98 1.54 39.38
N ASN A 64 -12.11 1.01 38.94
CA ASN A 64 -12.18 0.01 37.88
C ASN A 64 -13.08 0.54 36.75
N ILE A 65 -12.80 0.11 35.53
CA ILE A 65 -13.55 0.52 34.35
C ILE A 65 -14.13 -0.74 33.73
N PHE A 66 -15.43 -0.73 33.44
CA PHE A 66 -16.11 -1.86 32.84
C PHE A 66 -16.89 -1.45 31.60
N VAL A 67 -17.12 -2.42 30.71
CA VAL A 67 -18.15 -2.33 29.68
C VAL A 67 -19.43 -2.96 30.22
N ARG A 68 -20.56 -2.28 30.05
CA ARG A 68 -21.91 -2.80 30.30
C ARG A 68 -22.79 -2.54 29.08
N GLY A 69 -23.77 -3.40 28.81
CA GLY A 69 -24.66 -3.16 27.68
C GLY A 69 -25.97 -3.93 27.72
N GLY A 70 -26.50 -4.15 26.51
CA GLY A 70 -27.70 -4.95 26.25
C GLY A 70 -27.62 -6.39 26.76
N GLU A 71 -28.74 -7.10 26.72
CA GLU A 71 -28.80 -8.51 27.13
C GLU A 71 -27.93 -9.41 26.25
N GLU A 72 -27.66 -8.96 25.02
CA GLU A 72 -26.77 -9.60 24.05
C GLU A 72 -25.31 -9.68 24.53
N LEU A 73 -24.91 -8.81 25.48
CA LEU A 73 -23.59 -8.85 26.11
C LEU A 73 -23.61 -9.54 27.49
N GLY A 74 -24.77 -9.99 27.96
CA GLY A 74 -24.93 -10.69 29.22
C GLY A 74 -26.16 -10.27 30.01
N ALA A 75 -26.72 -11.23 30.77
CA ALA A 75 -27.85 -11.00 31.65
C ALA A 75 -27.38 -10.68 33.09
N ALA A 76 -27.98 -9.74 33.82
CA ALA A 76 -29.08 -8.86 33.42
C ALA A 76 -28.60 -7.60 32.68
N LYS A 77 -29.43 -7.11 31.74
CA LYS A 77 -29.21 -5.89 30.96
C LYS A 77 -28.70 -4.72 31.83
N TRP A 78 -27.63 -4.06 31.38
CA TRP A 78 -27.00 -2.91 32.04
C TRP A 78 -26.48 -3.14 33.48
N LYS A 79 -26.56 -4.35 34.01
CA LYS A 79 -26.06 -4.71 35.35
C LYS A 79 -24.84 -5.63 35.29
N HIS A 80 -24.73 -6.43 34.24
CA HIS A 80 -23.59 -7.31 34.03
C HIS A 80 -22.34 -6.51 33.60
N ASN A 81 -21.21 -6.72 34.29
CA ASN A 81 -19.90 -6.25 33.87
C ASN A 81 -19.36 -7.20 32.80
N VAL A 82 -19.49 -6.83 31.53
CA VAL A 82 -19.17 -7.65 30.36
C VAL A 82 -17.66 -7.87 30.23
N CYS A 83 -16.90 -6.82 30.53
CA CYS A 83 -15.46 -6.76 30.34
C CYS A 83 -14.89 -5.74 31.31
N GLU A 84 -13.79 -6.07 31.97
CA GLU A 84 -12.96 -5.12 32.71
C GLU A 84 -11.90 -4.52 31.78
N MET A 85 -11.76 -3.20 31.82
CA MET A 85 -10.78 -2.46 31.02
C MET A 85 -9.56 -2.14 31.87
N TYR A 86 -8.37 -2.22 31.27
CA TYR A 86 -7.10 -1.89 31.91
C TYR A 86 -6.42 -0.70 31.21
N CYS A 87 -5.71 0.12 31.98
CA CYS A 87 -4.90 1.20 31.43
C CYS A 87 -3.66 0.64 30.72
N SER A 88 -3.51 0.92 29.44
CA SER A 88 -2.37 0.45 28.66
C SER A 88 -1.34 1.53 28.35
N LYS A 89 -1.76 2.80 28.22
CA LYS A 89 -0.86 3.92 27.90
C LYS A 89 -1.37 5.26 28.41
N ASP A 90 -0.51 6.03 29.08
CA ASP A 90 -0.78 7.44 29.38
C ASP A 90 -0.56 8.30 28.11
N LEU A 91 -1.57 9.11 27.76
CA LEU A 91 -1.56 9.99 26.59
C LEU A 91 -1.40 11.46 27.00
N GLY A 92 -0.94 11.72 28.23
CA GLY A 92 -0.71 13.07 28.72
C GLY A 92 -2.01 13.86 28.80
N GLU A 93 -2.06 15.06 28.23
CA GLU A 93 -3.28 15.90 28.27
C GLU A 93 -4.52 15.27 27.63
N HIS A 94 -4.33 14.29 26.74
CA HIS A 94 -5.43 13.66 26.00
C HIS A 94 -6.16 12.54 26.76
N GLY A 95 -5.64 12.09 27.90
CA GLY A 95 -6.26 11.03 28.70
C GLY A 95 -5.41 9.77 28.80
N THR A 96 -6.04 8.63 28.98
CA THR A 96 -5.38 7.32 29.12
C THR A 96 -6.01 6.32 28.17
N LEU A 97 -5.21 5.64 27.36
CA LEU A 97 -5.69 4.51 26.55
C LEU A 97 -6.06 3.36 27.48
N VAL A 98 -7.28 2.88 27.35
CA VAL A 98 -7.82 1.73 28.09
C VAL A 98 -8.26 0.66 27.11
N GLU A 99 -7.95 -0.59 27.45
CA GLU A 99 -8.19 -1.74 26.58
C GLU A 99 -8.79 -2.89 27.40
N GLY A 100 -9.56 -3.75 26.76
CA GLY A 100 -10.19 -4.90 27.41
C GLY A 100 -10.83 -5.81 26.36
N SER A 101 -11.10 -7.07 26.71
CA SER A 101 -11.73 -8.03 25.81
C SER A 101 -12.88 -8.78 26.44
N THR A 102 -13.78 -9.28 25.58
CA THR A 102 -14.85 -10.22 25.95
C THR A 102 -15.14 -11.15 24.78
N ILE A 103 -15.89 -12.22 25.02
CA ILE A 103 -16.35 -13.14 23.98
C ILE A 103 -17.84 -12.93 23.76
N ILE A 104 -18.25 -12.65 22.52
CA ILE A 104 -19.67 -12.59 22.13
C ILE A 104 -20.04 -13.81 21.30
N SER A 105 -21.29 -14.28 21.42
CA SER A 105 -21.78 -15.37 20.57
C SER A 105 -21.91 -14.93 19.12
N LYS A 106 -21.54 -15.82 18.18
CA LYS A 106 -21.69 -15.61 16.73
C LYS A 106 -23.12 -15.28 16.29
N GLN A 107 -24.14 -15.64 17.09
CA GLN A 107 -25.54 -15.28 16.81
C GLN A 107 -25.81 -13.77 16.86
N HIS A 108 -24.89 -12.99 17.45
CA HIS A 108 -24.98 -11.54 17.58
C HIS A 108 -24.15 -10.79 16.53
N LEU A 109 -23.51 -11.49 15.59
CA LEU A 109 -22.86 -10.87 14.44
C LEU A 109 -23.86 -10.17 13.55
N ASP A 110 -23.41 -9.08 12.92
CA ASP A 110 -24.20 -8.23 12.03
C ASP A 110 -25.49 -7.68 12.69
N LYS A 111 -25.49 -7.57 14.02
CA LYS A 111 -26.55 -6.95 14.81
C LYS A 111 -25.98 -5.79 15.62
N SER A 112 -26.80 -4.76 15.80
CA SER A 112 -26.47 -3.61 16.63
C SER A 112 -26.71 -3.94 18.09
N ILE A 113 -25.70 -3.71 18.93
CA ILE A 113 -25.76 -3.99 20.36
C ILE A 113 -25.43 -2.70 21.13
N PRO A 114 -26.33 -2.20 22.01
CA PRO A 114 -26.06 -1.02 22.82
C PRO A 114 -25.10 -1.33 23.97
N TYR A 115 -24.11 -0.46 24.20
CA TYR A 115 -23.22 -0.55 25.36
C TYR A 115 -22.70 0.81 25.83
N LYS A 116 -22.08 0.81 27.02
CA LYS A 116 -21.39 1.95 27.62
C LYS A 116 -20.19 1.53 28.45
N TYR A 117 -19.25 2.46 28.57
CA TYR A 117 -18.21 2.42 29.60
C TYR A 117 -18.74 2.93 30.94
N VAL A 118 -18.30 2.28 32.01
CA VAL A 118 -18.72 2.52 33.39
C VAL A 118 -17.49 2.58 34.29
N ILE A 119 -17.38 3.65 35.08
CA ILE A 119 -16.32 3.84 36.06
C ILE A 119 -16.90 3.51 37.43
N MET A 120 -16.30 2.54 38.10
CA MET A 120 -16.61 2.16 39.48
C MET A 120 -15.60 2.83 40.40
N HIS A 121 -16.08 3.64 41.33
CA HIS A 121 -15.26 4.35 42.32
C HIS A 121 -15.30 3.65 43.69
N ASP A 122 -14.43 4.09 44.61
CA ASP A 122 -14.49 3.71 46.02
C ASP A 122 -15.90 3.96 46.57
N GLY A 123 -16.48 2.98 47.29
CA GLY A 123 -17.77 3.12 47.98
C GLY A 123 -19.02 2.98 47.11
N ASP A 124 -19.01 2.06 46.14
CA ASP A 124 -20.15 1.68 45.27
C ASP A 124 -20.72 2.79 44.37
N SER A 125 -20.05 3.94 44.26
CA SER A 125 -20.47 4.99 43.33
C SER A 125 -20.09 4.64 41.89
N VAL A 126 -21.04 4.83 40.98
CA VAL A 126 -20.95 4.38 39.58
C VAL A 126 -21.19 5.55 38.63
N ASP A 127 -20.19 5.87 37.83
CA ASP A 127 -20.29 6.88 36.79
C ASP A 127 -20.40 6.21 35.42
N TYR A 128 -21.54 6.37 34.75
CA TYR A 128 -21.67 6.01 33.34
C TYR A 128 -21.08 7.09 32.45
N GLU A 129 -20.48 6.67 31.33
CA GLU A 129 -20.07 7.62 30.32
C GLU A 129 -21.24 8.43 29.76
N PHE A 130 -20.89 9.63 29.31
CA PHE A 130 -21.79 10.55 28.66
C PHE A 130 -21.40 10.74 27.20
N ILE A 131 -22.31 10.39 26.29
CA ILE A 131 -22.17 10.64 24.87
C ILE A 131 -22.83 11.97 24.57
N TYR A 132 -22.04 12.91 24.03
CA TYR A 132 -22.40 14.30 23.79
C TYR A 132 -23.31 14.50 22.56
N LYS A 133 -24.37 13.69 22.45
CA LYS A 133 -25.40 13.78 21.42
C LYS A 133 -26.74 14.16 22.05
N ASP A 134 -27.51 15.01 21.39
CA ASP A 134 -28.89 15.28 21.78
C ASP A 134 -29.76 14.05 21.43
N PRO A 135 -30.48 13.44 22.39
CA PRO A 135 -31.33 12.30 22.11
C PRO A 135 -32.44 12.68 21.11
N GLN A 136 -32.52 11.95 20.00
CA GLN A 136 -33.61 12.11 19.03
C GLN A 136 -34.89 11.46 19.56
N ILE A 137 -34.77 10.39 20.35
CA ILE A 137 -35.90 9.70 20.95
C ILE A 137 -36.07 10.16 22.40
N LYS A 138 -37.21 10.80 22.68
CA LYS A 138 -37.53 11.27 24.04
C LYS A 138 -37.53 10.10 25.03
N LYS A 139 -36.87 10.32 26.17
CA LYS A 139 -36.70 9.35 27.28
C LYS A 139 -35.74 8.19 27.02
N GLU A 140 -35.13 8.10 25.83
CA GLU A 140 -34.06 7.13 25.57
C GLU A 140 -32.68 7.68 25.96
N HIS A 141 -31.80 6.76 26.34
CA HIS A 141 -30.39 7.08 26.56
C HIS A 141 -29.61 6.90 25.26
N VAL A 142 -28.69 7.83 24.98
CA VAL A 142 -27.70 7.65 23.91
C VAL A 142 -26.61 6.70 24.41
N ASN A 143 -26.47 5.57 23.72
CA ASN A 143 -25.46 4.54 23.98
C ASN A 143 -24.52 4.40 22.78
N ARG A 144 -23.36 3.76 23.00
CA ARG A 144 -22.50 3.31 21.90
C ARG A 144 -23.19 2.17 21.18
N CYS A 145 -22.87 2.00 19.90
CA CYS A 145 -23.43 0.95 19.05
C CYS A 145 -22.32 0.01 18.60
N LEU A 146 -22.28 -1.19 19.17
CA LEU A 146 -21.39 -2.24 18.70
C LEU A 146 -22.04 -2.91 17.50
N TYR A 147 -21.29 -3.06 16.41
CA TYR A 147 -21.74 -3.77 15.22
C TYR A 147 -20.58 -4.59 14.66
N VAL A 148 -20.51 -5.86 15.04
CA VAL A 148 -19.42 -6.75 14.62
C VAL A 148 -19.74 -7.31 13.24
N ARG A 149 -18.99 -6.87 12.23
CA ARG A 149 -19.17 -7.29 10.83
C ARG A 149 -18.55 -8.64 10.60
N SER A 150 -19.38 -9.64 10.30
CA SER A 150 -18.88 -11.01 10.01
C SER A 150 -17.88 -11.04 8.85
N SER A 151 -18.07 -10.18 7.84
CA SER A 151 -17.19 -10.08 6.66
C SER A 151 -15.78 -9.55 6.96
N LEU A 152 -15.52 -9.06 8.17
CA LEU A 152 -14.21 -8.52 8.60
C LEU A 152 -13.61 -9.31 9.76
N LEU A 153 -14.16 -10.50 10.06
CA LEU A 153 -13.64 -11.44 11.06
C LEU A 153 -12.82 -12.52 10.35
N ASP A 154 -11.52 -12.31 10.22
CA ASP A 154 -10.63 -13.32 9.63
C ASP A 154 -10.22 -14.36 10.69
N SER A 155 -9.58 -13.90 11.77
CA SER A 155 -9.11 -14.71 12.90
C SER A 155 -10.17 -15.01 13.98
N GLY A 156 -11.41 -14.54 13.80
CA GLY A 156 -12.44 -14.57 14.85
C GLY A 156 -12.30 -13.47 15.90
N GLU A 157 -11.53 -12.42 15.60
CA GLU A 157 -11.29 -11.27 16.47
C GLU A 157 -11.86 -9.98 15.85
N TRP A 158 -12.48 -9.15 16.69
CA TRP A 158 -12.97 -7.82 16.33
C TRP A 158 -12.37 -6.76 17.24
N HIS A 159 -11.74 -5.75 16.65
CA HIS A 159 -11.23 -4.59 17.37
C HIS A 159 -12.20 -3.42 17.27
N GLN A 160 -12.90 -3.15 18.37
CA GLN A 160 -13.81 -2.02 18.55
C GLN A 160 -13.01 -0.78 18.98
N TYR A 161 -12.68 0.07 18.00
CA TYR A 161 -11.97 1.33 18.21
C TYR A 161 -12.92 2.48 18.52
N ASP A 162 -13.13 2.72 19.81
CA ASP A 162 -13.95 3.80 20.32
C ASP A 162 -13.17 5.11 20.49
N ASP A 163 -13.92 6.20 20.65
CA ASP A 163 -13.39 7.53 20.91
C ASP A 163 -13.16 7.78 22.42
N ILE A 164 -13.24 9.06 22.82
CA ILE A 164 -12.97 9.47 24.20
C ILE A 164 -14.18 9.17 25.08
N ILE A 165 -13.98 8.36 26.11
CA ILE A 165 -14.92 8.15 27.21
C ILE A 165 -15.01 9.44 28.01
N CYS A 166 -16.21 10.01 28.05
CA CYS A 166 -16.44 11.33 28.60
C CYS A 166 -17.32 11.29 29.85
N LYS A 167 -16.98 12.11 30.86
CA LYS A 167 -17.82 12.31 32.04
C LYS A 167 -18.92 13.32 31.75
N ARG A 168 -20.11 13.09 32.32
CA ARG A 168 -21.23 14.04 32.22
C ARG A 168 -20.86 15.37 32.87
N PRO A 169 -21.07 16.52 32.19
CA PRO A 169 -20.91 17.81 32.84
C PRO A 169 -22.16 18.08 33.67
N GLY A 170 -22.00 18.28 34.99
CA GLY A 170 -23.05 18.74 35.93
C GLY A 170 -24.51 18.38 35.55
N THR A 171 -25.35 19.40 35.35
CA THR A 171 -26.78 19.24 35.02
C THR A 171 -27.05 18.98 33.53
N MET A 172 -28.15 18.29 33.22
CA MET A 172 -28.51 17.88 31.84
C MET A 172 -28.71 19.07 30.87
N GLN A 173 -29.24 20.20 31.35
CA GLN A 173 -29.35 21.42 30.55
C GLN A 173 -27.98 22.00 30.17
N LYS A 174 -27.03 22.05 31.12
CA LYS A 174 -25.66 22.49 30.86
C LYS A 174 -24.94 21.57 29.88
N ALA A 175 -25.22 20.26 29.92
CA ALA A 175 -24.68 19.32 28.94
C ALA A 175 -25.19 19.59 27.53
N ILE A 176 -26.48 19.89 27.35
CA ILE A 176 -27.07 20.21 26.03
C ILE A 176 -26.52 21.54 25.49
N GLU A 177 -26.39 22.56 26.33
CA GLU A 177 -25.75 23.84 25.96
C GLU A 177 -24.26 23.67 25.61
N TRP A 178 -23.56 22.78 26.31
CA TRP A 178 -22.17 22.44 26.05
C TRP A 178 -22.00 21.71 24.71
N ILE A 179 -22.89 20.77 24.38
CA ILE A 179 -22.91 20.08 23.07
C ILE A 179 -23.03 21.09 21.91
N LYS A 180 -24.00 22.01 22.02
CA LYS A 180 -24.26 23.02 20.98
C LYS A 180 -23.08 23.99 20.81
N SER A 181 -22.36 24.31 21.89
CA SER A 181 -21.23 25.25 21.85
C SER A 181 -19.88 24.62 21.45
N LYS A 182 -19.68 23.31 21.65
CA LYS A 182 -18.36 22.64 21.50
C LYS A 182 -18.29 21.49 20.51
N LYS A 183 -19.18 21.44 19.52
CA LYS A 183 -19.13 20.44 18.42
C LYS A 183 -17.73 20.29 17.77
N LYS A 184 -16.99 21.40 17.61
CA LYS A 184 -15.60 21.37 17.10
C LYS A 184 -14.64 20.60 18.01
N GLU A 185 -14.81 20.70 19.32
CA GLU A 185 -13.98 19.98 20.29
C GLU A 185 -14.30 18.49 20.28
N LEU A 186 -15.56 18.11 20.08
CA LEU A 186 -15.95 16.70 19.94
C LEU A 186 -15.33 16.06 18.69
N VAL A 187 -15.38 16.76 17.55
CA VAL A 187 -14.70 16.32 16.32
C VAL A 187 -13.19 16.24 16.55
N ASN A 188 -12.59 17.21 17.23
CA ASN A 188 -11.17 17.17 17.58
C ASN A 188 -10.82 15.98 18.48
N GLY A 189 -11.66 15.64 19.45
CA GLY A 189 -11.51 14.45 20.29
C GLY A 189 -11.52 13.16 19.48
N LYS A 190 -12.43 13.03 18.50
CA LYS A 190 -12.45 11.89 17.57
C LYS A 190 -11.19 11.82 16.70
N ARG A 191 -10.65 12.96 16.26
CA ARG A 191 -9.38 13.02 15.51
C ARG A 191 -8.20 12.51 16.35
N ILE A 192 -8.12 12.96 17.60
CA ILE A 192 -7.08 12.52 18.54
C ILE A 192 -7.19 11.02 18.78
N ALA A 193 -8.40 10.53 19.09
CA ALA A 193 -8.63 9.10 19.30
C ALA A 193 -8.22 8.28 18.08
N MET A 194 -8.68 8.66 16.90
CA MET A 194 -8.28 8.01 15.64
C MET A 194 -6.77 8.00 15.45
N GLY A 195 -6.06 9.09 15.73
CA GLY A 195 -4.59 9.14 15.65
C GLY A 195 -3.91 8.14 16.59
N VAL A 196 -4.39 8.04 17.83
CA VAL A 196 -3.87 7.08 18.82
C VAL A 196 -4.15 5.64 18.39
N MET A 197 -5.36 5.35 17.89
CA MET A 197 -5.71 4.01 17.41
C MET A 197 -4.89 3.62 16.18
N LEU A 198 -4.68 4.54 15.24
CA LEU A 198 -3.78 4.31 14.10
C LEU A 198 -2.35 4.04 14.55
N ASP A 199 -1.82 4.80 15.51
CA ASP A 199 -0.49 4.55 16.07
C ASP A 199 -0.38 3.16 16.71
N SER A 200 -1.45 2.70 17.39
CA SER A 200 -1.54 1.35 17.94
C SER A 200 -1.52 0.29 16.85
N ILE A 201 -2.34 0.44 15.80
CA ILE A 201 -2.38 -0.48 14.66
C ILE A 201 -1.03 -0.52 13.92
N PHE A 202 -0.40 0.64 13.69
CA PHE A 202 0.95 0.70 13.11
C PHE A 202 2.00 0.01 13.97
N SER A 203 1.83 -0.03 15.30
CA SER A 203 2.79 -0.68 16.20
C SER A 203 2.83 -2.20 16.03
N ILE A 204 1.77 -2.82 15.50
CA ILE A 204 1.74 -4.26 15.16
C ILE A 204 2.88 -4.60 14.19
N LEU A 205 3.20 -3.68 13.28
CA LEU A 205 4.26 -3.86 12.29
C LEU A 205 5.68 -3.78 12.87
N GLN A 206 5.87 -3.39 14.14
CA GLN A 206 7.19 -3.38 14.78
C GLN A 206 7.89 -4.74 14.67
N SER A 207 7.12 -5.83 14.74
CA SER A 207 7.58 -7.17 14.44
C SER A 207 7.11 -7.55 13.02
N TRP A 208 8.01 -7.43 12.05
CA TRP A 208 7.67 -7.64 10.63
C TRP A 208 7.58 -9.14 10.29
N ASN A 209 6.36 -9.65 10.17
CA ASN A 209 6.08 -11.03 9.76
C ASN A 209 4.67 -11.15 9.13
N ALA A 210 4.38 -12.28 8.49
CA ALA A 210 3.10 -12.51 7.81
C ALA A 210 1.87 -12.31 8.70
N ILE A 211 1.90 -12.80 9.95
CA ILE A 211 0.79 -12.70 10.90
C ILE A 211 0.51 -11.23 11.25
N ASN A 212 1.55 -10.47 11.55
CA ASN A 212 1.42 -9.08 11.94
C ASN A 212 1.03 -8.17 10.78
N VAL A 213 1.54 -8.43 9.56
CA VAL A 213 1.11 -7.70 8.35
C VAL A 213 -0.36 -7.99 8.05
N HIS A 214 -0.79 -9.24 8.17
CA HIS A 214 -2.19 -9.61 8.05
C HIS A 214 -3.07 -8.91 9.09
N ASN A 215 -2.70 -8.98 10.38
CA ASN A 215 -3.40 -8.34 11.48
C ASN A 215 -3.49 -6.82 11.30
N PHE A 216 -2.44 -6.18 10.80
CA PHE A 216 -2.46 -4.75 10.46
C PHE A 216 -3.58 -4.43 9.45
N PHE A 217 -3.68 -5.17 8.34
CA PHE A 217 -4.71 -4.90 7.33
C PHE A 217 -6.12 -5.18 7.85
N THR A 218 -6.29 -6.25 8.63
CA THR A 218 -7.58 -6.60 9.25
C THR A 218 -8.02 -5.52 10.23
N GLN A 219 -7.16 -5.15 11.18
CA GLN A 219 -7.47 -4.12 12.18
C GLN A 219 -7.67 -2.74 11.56
N LEU A 220 -6.92 -2.38 10.51
CA LEU A 220 -7.11 -1.11 9.81
C LEU A 220 -8.48 -1.03 9.12
N GLN A 221 -8.94 -2.14 8.52
CA GLN A 221 -10.29 -2.23 7.94
C GLN A 221 -11.38 -2.16 9.02
N GLN A 222 -11.16 -2.82 10.17
CA GLN A 222 -12.08 -2.76 11.31
C GLN A 222 -12.17 -1.33 11.88
N LEU A 223 -11.03 -0.65 12.12
CA LEU A 223 -10.99 0.75 12.51
C LEU A 223 -11.80 1.61 11.54
N TYR A 224 -11.52 1.50 10.24
CA TYR A 224 -12.24 2.27 9.23
C TYR A 224 -13.74 1.97 9.26
N ALA A 225 -14.14 0.71 9.38
CA ALA A 225 -15.55 0.31 9.45
C ALA A 225 -16.28 0.90 10.68
N VAL A 226 -15.60 0.97 11.83
CA VAL A 226 -16.14 1.53 13.08
C VAL A 226 -16.30 3.05 12.99
N ILE A 227 -15.30 3.76 12.46
CA ILE A 227 -15.26 5.23 12.53
C ILE A 227 -15.87 5.94 11.32
N CYS A 228 -15.96 5.27 10.15
CA CYS A 228 -16.37 5.90 8.88
C CYS A 228 -17.84 6.40 8.91
N VAL A 229 -18.70 5.69 9.65
CA VAL A 229 -20.09 6.08 9.89
C VAL A 229 -20.32 6.10 11.39
N PRO A 230 -20.38 7.28 12.04
CA PRO A 230 -20.53 7.36 13.48
C PRO A 230 -21.93 6.91 13.89
N MET A 231 -22.02 5.72 14.50
CA MET A 231 -23.30 5.14 14.96
C MET A 231 -23.46 5.28 16.47
N VAL A 232 -24.69 5.54 16.90
CA VAL A 232 -25.13 5.49 18.30
C VAL A 232 -26.37 4.62 18.41
N HIS A 233 -26.75 4.25 19.63
CA HIS A 233 -27.95 3.45 19.87
C HIS A 233 -28.90 4.13 20.85
N GLU A 234 -30.10 4.46 20.39
CA GLU A 234 -31.20 5.06 21.16
C GLU A 234 -32.46 4.21 20.97
N GLY A 235 -32.57 3.08 21.67
CA GLY A 235 -33.58 2.04 21.39
C GLY A 235 -33.39 1.28 20.05
N GLN A 236 -32.76 1.92 19.06
CA GLN A 236 -32.37 1.40 17.75
C GLN A 236 -31.04 2.04 17.29
N PRO A 237 -30.31 1.43 16.35
CA PRO A 237 -29.12 2.05 15.77
C PRO A 237 -29.48 3.30 14.95
N LEU A 238 -28.78 4.40 15.21
CA LEU A 238 -28.95 5.67 14.51
C LEU A 238 -27.59 6.26 14.12
N GLU A 239 -27.51 6.81 12.92
CA GLU A 239 -26.33 7.56 12.49
C GLU A 239 -26.30 8.93 13.16
N TRP A 240 -25.13 9.32 13.66
CA TRP A 240 -24.90 10.63 14.28
C TRP A 240 -24.59 11.70 13.24
N THR A 241 -25.57 12.00 12.38
CA THR A 241 -25.45 12.95 11.26
C THR A 241 -25.12 14.38 11.70
N GLU A 242 -25.63 14.80 12.86
CA GLU A 242 -25.40 16.14 13.44
C GLU A 242 -23.92 16.45 13.67
N LEU A 243 -23.07 15.43 13.82
CA LEU A 243 -21.64 15.59 14.06
C LEU A 243 -20.90 16.15 12.83
N GLN A 244 -21.42 15.95 11.62
CA GLN A 244 -20.75 16.32 10.35
C GLN A 244 -19.32 15.79 10.27
N TYR A 245 -19.12 14.56 10.73
CA TYR A 245 -17.85 13.84 10.67
C TYR A 245 -18.12 12.48 10.07
N GLY A 246 -18.09 12.42 8.74
CA GLY A 246 -18.40 11.21 7.98
C GLY A 246 -17.21 10.70 7.18
N LYS A 247 -17.53 9.90 6.17
CA LYS A 247 -16.54 9.22 5.31
C LYS A 247 -15.44 10.15 4.79
N LYS A 248 -15.79 11.35 4.31
CA LYS A 248 -14.81 12.28 3.72
C LYS A 248 -13.81 12.80 4.75
N GLU A 249 -14.30 13.21 5.92
CA GLU A 249 -13.45 13.73 7.00
C GLU A 249 -12.54 12.63 7.56
N VAL A 250 -13.07 11.41 7.74
CA VAL A 250 -12.30 10.23 8.17
C VAL A 250 -11.21 9.90 7.16
N GLN A 251 -11.54 9.83 5.86
CA GLN A 251 -10.56 9.57 4.80
C GLN A 251 -9.45 10.63 4.78
N ALA A 252 -9.80 11.92 4.91
CA ALA A 252 -8.83 13.02 4.94
C ALA A 252 -7.88 12.90 6.15
N HIS A 253 -8.39 12.53 7.32
CA HIS A 253 -7.56 12.33 8.50
C HIS A 253 -6.69 11.09 8.43
N LEU A 254 -7.23 9.99 7.88
CA LEU A 254 -6.49 8.75 7.68
C LEU A 254 -5.29 9.01 6.76
N TRP A 255 -5.54 9.68 5.64
CA TRP A 255 -4.49 10.07 4.72
C TRP A 255 -3.50 11.05 5.35
N GLY A 256 -3.97 12.05 6.11
CA GLY A 256 -3.10 12.97 6.84
C GLY A 256 -2.16 12.27 7.81
N HIS A 257 -2.66 11.26 8.54
CA HIS A 257 -1.84 10.44 9.43
C HIS A 257 -0.83 9.58 8.64
N LEU A 258 -1.27 8.95 7.54
CA LEU A 258 -0.37 8.20 6.66
C LEU A 258 0.75 9.06 6.09
N LYS A 259 0.47 10.31 5.70
CA LYS A 259 1.50 11.24 5.24
C LYS A 259 2.58 11.49 6.30
N GLN A 260 2.20 11.59 7.57
CA GLN A 260 3.17 11.68 8.66
C GLN A 260 4.04 10.41 8.76
N LYS A 261 3.45 9.23 8.49
CA LYS A 261 4.19 7.96 8.45
C LYS A 261 5.08 7.81 7.20
N MET A 262 4.67 8.38 6.08
CA MET A 262 5.42 8.34 4.81
C MET A 262 6.59 9.34 4.80
N ALA A 263 6.46 10.47 5.51
CA ALA A 263 7.42 11.58 5.45
C ALA A 263 8.89 11.18 5.70
N PRO A 264 9.25 10.30 6.66
CA PRO A 264 10.63 9.87 6.87
C PRO A 264 11.27 9.23 5.63
N PHE A 265 10.49 8.55 4.79
CA PHE A 265 10.98 7.89 3.57
C PHE A 265 11.10 8.84 2.38
N LEU A 266 10.36 9.95 2.39
CA LEU A 266 10.34 10.94 1.32
C LEU A 266 11.37 12.07 1.53
N ASN A 267 11.89 12.20 2.74
CA ASN A 267 12.87 13.21 3.08
C ASN A 267 14.22 12.98 2.37
N LYS A 268 14.59 13.91 1.51
CA LYS A 268 15.84 13.88 0.72
C LYS A 268 17.12 14.02 1.56
N ASN A 269 17.01 14.42 2.83
CA ASN A 269 18.15 14.76 3.68
C ASN A 269 18.81 13.53 4.34
N GLY A 270 18.41 12.30 3.96
CA GLY A 270 19.10 11.08 4.41
C GLY A 270 19.01 10.83 5.92
N SER A 271 18.03 11.42 6.61
CA SER A 271 17.79 11.12 8.02
C SER A 271 17.46 9.64 8.15
N SER A 272 18.26 8.89 8.90
CA SER A 272 17.95 7.50 9.23
C SER A 272 16.56 7.42 9.85
N LEU A 273 15.81 6.35 9.52
CA LEU A 273 14.53 6.09 10.16
C LEU A 273 14.71 6.09 11.68
N PRO A 274 13.74 6.63 12.44
CA PRO A 274 13.79 6.55 13.89
C PRO A 274 14.02 5.11 14.37
N GLU A 275 14.74 4.96 15.47
CA GLU A 275 14.90 3.65 16.11
C GLU A 275 13.51 3.10 16.48
N GLY A 276 13.29 1.80 16.26
CA GLY A 276 11.98 1.19 16.48
C GLY A 276 10.86 1.57 15.50
N TYR A 277 11.15 2.28 14.38
CA TYR A 277 10.12 2.58 13.38
C TYR A 277 9.47 1.29 12.83
N PRO A 278 8.12 1.19 12.77
CA PRO A 278 7.47 -0.08 12.47
C PRO A 278 7.74 -0.63 11.07
N VAL A 279 7.91 0.26 10.09
CA VAL A 279 8.17 -0.14 8.70
C VAL A 279 9.59 0.25 8.31
N ARG A 280 10.32 -0.66 7.66
CA ARG A 280 11.73 -0.42 7.32
C ARG A 280 11.98 -0.09 5.87
N SER A 281 11.11 -0.56 4.97
CA SER A 281 11.26 -0.33 3.54
C SER A 281 10.31 0.77 3.03
N PRO A 282 10.81 1.72 2.20
CA PRO A 282 9.96 2.66 1.49
C PRO A 282 8.89 1.98 0.63
N VAL A 283 9.24 0.86 -0.03
CA VAL A 283 8.32 0.14 -0.93
C VAL A 283 7.19 -0.50 -0.13
N SER A 284 7.53 -1.15 1.00
CA SER A 284 6.52 -1.68 1.91
C SER A 284 5.60 -0.55 2.41
N MET A 285 6.14 0.62 2.78
CA MET A 285 5.32 1.77 3.16
C MET A 285 4.41 2.25 2.03
N GLY A 286 4.93 2.31 0.80
CA GLY A 286 4.15 2.62 -0.39
C GLY A 286 2.98 1.65 -0.61
N LEU A 287 3.18 0.36 -0.40
CA LEU A 287 2.11 -0.63 -0.52
C LEU A 287 1.05 -0.52 0.58
N LEU A 288 1.45 -0.24 1.82
CA LEU A 288 0.48 0.01 2.90
C LEU A 288 -0.36 1.27 2.63
N ALA A 289 0.25 2.32 2.09
CA ALA A 289 -0.47 3.52 1.67
C ALA A 289 -1.39 3.24 0.47
N LEU A 290 -0.93 2.48 -0.52
CA LEU A 290 -1.73 2.07 -1.68
C LEU A 290 -2.94 1.23 -1.26
N PHE A 291 -2.78 0.31 -0.31
CA PHE A 291 -3.89 -0.46 0.25
C PHE A 291 -4.99 0.46 0.79
N VAL A 292 -4.61 1.49 1.56
CA VAL A 292 -5.57 2.46 2.11
C VAL A 292 -6.28 3.22 1.00
N VAL A 293 -5.55 3.66 -0.02
CA VAL A 293 -6.11 4.40 -1.15
C VAL A 293 -7.16 3.56 -1.88
N GLU A 294 -6.84 2.31 -2.20
CA GLU A 294 -7.69 1.46 -3.01
C GLU A 294 -8.83 0.85 -2.20
N LYS A 295 -8.56 0.29 -1.01
CA LYS A 295 -9.60 -0.33 -0.17
C LYS A 295 -10.63 0.66 0.32
N PHE A 296 -10.22 1.88 0.65
CA PHE A 296 -11.13 2.89 1.14
C PHE A 296 -11.51 3.93 0.08
N GLN A 297 -11.08 3.75 -1.18
CA GLN A 297 -11.43 4.59 -2.33
C GLN A 297 -11.11 6.07 -2.11
N LEU A 298 -9.89 6.38 -1.68
CA LEU A 298 -9.44 7.76 -1.52
C LEU A 298 -9.12 8.36 -2.89
N THR A 299 -9.51 9.62 -3.08
CA THR A 299 -9.08 10.41 -4.24
C THR A 299 -7.84 11.20 -3.87
N LEU A 300 -6.73 10.97 -4.57
CA LEU A 300 -5.46 11.64 -4.30
C LEU A 300 -5.21 12.84 -5.24
N ALA A 301 -4.57 13.87 -4.69
CA ALA A 301 -3.99 14.95 -5.47
C ALA A 301 -2.69 14.49 -6.17
N GLU A 302 -2.20 15.27 -7.14
CA GLU A 302 -0.97 14.92 -7.89
C GLU A 302 0.27 14.84 -7.00
N GLU A 303 0.39 15.72 -6.00
CA GLU A 303 1.48 15.68 -5.02
C GLU A 303 1.50 14.38 -4.21
N ASP A 304 0.32 13.89 -3.86
CA ASP A 304 0.12 12.68 -3.06
C ASP A 304 0.38 11.42 -3.92
N LEU A 305 -0.07 11.41 -5.18
CA LEU A 305 0.27 10.37 -6.16
C LEU A 305 1.78 10.34 -6.44
N ALA A 306 2.43 11.51 -6.53
CA ALA A 306 3.87 11.60 -6.75
C ALA A 306 4.64 11.01 -5.57
N SER A 307 4.19 11.30 -4.35
CA SER A 307 4.75 10.75 -3.12
C SER A 307 4.59 9.23 -3.06
N LEU A 308 3.41 8.71 -3.42
CA LEU A 308 3.17 7.27 -3.49
C LEU A 308 4.06 6.57 -4.53
N CYS A 309 4.20 7.15 -5.73
CA CYS A 309 5.11 6.64 -6.76
C CYS A 309 6.57 6.68 -6.30
N CYS A 310 6.98 7.71 -5.55
CA CYS A 310 8.33 7.81 -5.00
C CYS A 310 8.61 6.70 -3.98
N LEU A 311 7.64 6.35 -3.12
CA LEU A 311 7.78 5.24 -2.17
C LEU A 311 7.89 3.89 -2.87
N LEU A 312 7.08 3.67 -3.90
CA LEU A 312 7.07 2.44 -4.69
C LEU A 312 8.26 2.30 -5.64
N CYS A 313 9.08 3.35 -5.78
CA CYS A 313 10.35 3.27 -6.49
C CYS A 313 11.39 2.54 -5.62
N ALA A 314 11.77 1.32 -6.02
CA ALA A 314 12.80 0.57 -5.31
C ALA A 314 14.15 1.32 -5.30
N HIS A 315 14.75 1.43 -4.11
CA HIS A 315 16.07 2.05 -3.92
C HIS A 315 17.20 1.01 -3.85
N THR A 316 16.86 -0.26 -3.62
CA THR A 316 17.80 -1.37 -3.64
C THR A 316 18.22 -1.74 -5.07
N THR A 317 19.38 -2.35 -5.23
CA THR A 317 19.82 -3.02 -6.46
C THR A 317 19.76 -4.55 -6.36
N SER A 318 19.42 -5.07 -5.18
CA SER A 318 19.28 -6.51 -4.92
C SER A 318 17.84 -6.97 -5.15
N SER A 319 17.67 -7.92 -6.07
CA SER A 319 16.38 -8.58 -6.33
C SER A 319 15.86 -9.28 -5.07
N ASP A 320 16.73 -9.95 -4.31
CA ASP A 320 16.31 -10.65 -3.09
C ASP A 320 15.88 -9.69 -1.99
N ALA A 321 16.55 -8.53 -1.87
CA ALA A 321 16.11 -7.50 -0.93
C ALA A 321 14.71 -6.97 -1.28
N LEU A 322 14.45 -6.72 -2.57
CA LEU A 322 13.11 -6.31 -3.02
C LEU A 322 12.07 -7.41 -2.74
N LYS A 323 12.37 -8.68 -3.06
CA LYS A 323 11.46 -9.80 -2.76
C LYS A 323 11.13 -9.89 -1.27
N ASN A 324 12.13 -9.73 -0.40
CA ASN A 324 11.93 -9.76 1.05
C ASN A 324 11.05 -8.60 1.55
N ASP A 325 11.20 -7.40 0.98
CA ASP A 325 10.36 -6.25 1.30
C ASP A 325 8.89 -6.44 0.88
N LEU A 326 8.67 -7.24 -0.17
CA LEU A 326 7.38 -7.49 -0.77
C LEU A 326 6.64 -8.71 -0.18
N ALA A 327 7.35 -9.76 0.21
CA ALA A 327 6.81 -11.09 0.51
C ALA A 327 5.57 -11.05 1.41
N PHE A 328 5.70 -10.56 2.66
CA PHE A 328 4.59 -10.59 3.61
C PHE A 328 3.40 -9.71 3.22
N ILE A 329 3.60 -8.67 2.42
CA ILE A 329 2.50 -7.83 1.95
C ILE A 329 1.79 -8.52 0.79
N LEU A 330 2.54 -8.95 -0.23
CA LEU A 330 1.97 -9.52 -1.44
C LEU A 330 1.37 -10.91 -1.23
N ASP A 331 1.78 -11.62 -0.18
CA ASP A 331 1.17 -12.89 0.25
C ASP A 331 -0.23 -12.71 0.85
N THR A 332 -0.63 -11.48 1.18
CA THR A 332 -2.00 -11.22 1.66
C THR A 332 -3.02 -11.33 0.52
N PRO A 333 -4.26 -11.78 0.79
CA PRO A 333 -5.29 -12.03 -0.23
C PRO A 333 -5.94 -10.73 -0.70
N HIS A 334 -5.14 -9.83 -1.25
CA HIS A 334 -5.57 -8.54 -1.80
C HIS A 334 -5.21 -8.46 -3.29
N SER A 335 -5.99 -7.70 -4.04
CA SER A 335 -5.80 -7.50 -5.48
C SER A 335 -4.62 -6.56 -5.78
N TRP A 336 -3.41 -6.87 -5.32
CA TRP A 336 -2.24 -5.99 -5.45
C TRP A 336 -1.93 -5.59 -6.88
N ARG A 337 -2.08 -6.51 -7.83
CA ARG A 337 -1.96 -6.21 -9.26
C ARG A 337 -2.97 -5.13 -9.68
N GLU A 338 -4.24 -5.29 -9.31
CA GLU A 338 -5.30 -4.34 -9.64
C GLU A 338 -5.03 -2.97 -9.01
N PHE A 339 -4.59 -2.95 -7.74
CA PHE A 339 -4.24 -1.72 -7.03
C PHE A 339 -3.11 -0.95 -7.72
N LEU A 340 -2.06 -1.65 -8.15
CA LEU A 340 -0.94 -1.02 -8.87
C LEU A 340 -1.34 -0.56 -10.27
N VAL A 341 -2.18 -1.32 -10.98
CA VAL A 341 -2.74 -0.90 -12.28
C VAL A 341 -3.61 0.35 -12.12
N ASN A 342 -4.47 0.41 -11.10
CA ASN A 342 -5.29 1.58 -10.81
C ASN A 342 -4.44 2.81 -10.48
N LEU A 343 -3.37 2.66 -9.69
CA LEU A 343 -2.41 3.72 -9.44
C LEU A 343 -1.80 4.24 -10.76
N CYS A 344 -1.33 3.34 -11.61
CA CYS A 344 -0.76 3.70 -12.90
C CYS A 344 -1.77 4.46 -13.77
N HIS A 345 -3.03 3.99 -13.84
CA HIS A 345 -4.10 4.69 -14.57
C HIS A 345 -4.40 6.08 -14.04
N GLN A 346 -4.45 6.25 -12.71
CA GLN A 346 -4.66 7.57 -12.10
C GLN A 346 -3.53 8.53 -12.47
N CYS A 347 -2.28 8.06 -12.43
CA CYS A 347 -1.13 8.84 -12.86
C CYS A 347 -1.14 9.16 -14.37
N MET A 348 -1.48 8.19 -15.23
CA MET A 348 -1.59 8.41 -16.68
C MET A 348 -2.68 9.42 -17.04
N LYS A 349 -3.82 9.38 -16.34
CA LYS A 349 -4.92 10.35 -16.53
C LYS A 349 -4.48 11.77 -16.19
N LYS A 350 -3.58 11.92 -15.22
CA LYS A 350 -2.98 13.18 -14.77
C LYS A 350 -1.66 13.52 -15.46
N GLU A 351 -1.30 12.77 -16.51
CA GLU A 351 -0.08 12.97 -17.31
C GLU A 351 1.21 12.92 -16.49
N MET A 352 1.19 12.19 -15.38
CA MET A 352 2.35 12.01 -14.52
C MET A 352 3.27 10.94 -15.09
N GLU A 353 4.57 11.10 -14.91
CA GLU A 353 5.60 10.17 -15.40
C GLU A 353 6.16 9.26 -14.30
N LEU A 354 6.06 9.66 -13.03
CA LEU A 354 6.71 8.99 -11.89
C LEU A 354 6.29 7.53 -11.68
N TRP A 355 5.08 7.15 -12.12
CA TRP A 355 4.53 5.81 -11.94
C TRP A 355 5.36 4.73 -12.64
N VAL A 356 6.15 5.07 -13.66
CA VAL A 356 7.01 4.10 -14.37
C VAL A 356 8.09 3.49 -13.46
N ALA A 357 8.38 4.12 -12.33
CA ALA A 357 9.29 3.58 -11.31
C ALA A 357 8.64 2.53 -10.39
N ALA A 358 7.30 2.43 -10.39
CA ALA A 358 6.56 1.41 -9.65
C ALA A 358 6.37 0.10 -10.45
N LEU A 359 6.73 0.10 -11.74
CA LEU A 359 6.63 -1.07 -12.62
C LEU A 359 7.32 -2.33 -12.08
N PRO A 360 8.53 -2.27 -11.48
CA PRO A 360 9.14 -3.45 -10.88
C PRO A 360 8.27 -4.15 -9.83
N VAL A 361 7.51 -3.37 -9.05
CA VAL A 361 6.57 -3.91 -8.05
C VAL A 361 5.35 -4.51 -8.74
N LEU A 362 4.84 -3.87 -9.80
CA LEU A 362 3.73 -4.37 -10.60
C LEU A 362 4.09 -5.70 -11.29
N HIS A 363 5.22 -5.79 -11.97
CA HIS A 363 5.64 -7.00 -12.66
C HIS A 363 5.87 -8.16 -11.69
N HIS A 364 6.35 -7.87 -10.48
CA HIS A 364 6.44 -8.87 -9.41
C HIS A 364 5.06 -9.45 -9.06
N CYS A 365 4.02 -8.60 -8.97
CA CYS A 365 2.64 -9.04 -8.70
C CYS A 365 2.02 -9.84 -9.86
N MET A 366 2.57 -9.71 -11.07
CA MET A 366 2.05 -10.41 -12.26
C MET A 366 2.56 -11.85 -12.37
N GLN A 367 3.51 -12.27 -11.53
CA GLN A 367 4.11 -13.62 -11.52
C GLN A 367 4.55 -14.07 -12.92
N LEU A 368 5.12 -13.15 -13.68
CA LEU A 368 5.45 -13.38 -15.09
C LEU A 368 6.53 -14.45 -15.21
N SER A 369 6.27 -15.42 -16.07
CA SER A 369 7.25 -16.44 -16.44
C SER A 369 8.03 -15.96 -17.66
N ILE A 370 9.36 -15.99 -17.60
CA ILE A 370 10.18 -15.78 -18.80
C ILE A 370 9.89 -16.96 -19.75
N PRO A 371 9.47 -16.73 -21.01
CA PRO A 371 9.17 -17.81 -21.93
C PRO A 371 10.37 -18.76 -22.11
N VAL A 372 10.20 -20.03 -21.75
CA VAL A 372 11.24 -21.07 -21.82
C VAL A 372 11.55 -21.47 -23.27
N GLN A 373 10.62 -21.25 -24.18
CA GLN A 373 10.80 -21.46 -25.62
C GLN A 373 10.99 -20.12 -26.29
N GLY A 374 12.00 -20.03 -27.16
CA GLY A 374 12.45 -18.81 -27.84
C GLY A 374 11.33 -17.90 -28.38
N PRO A 375 11.68 -16.64 -28.67
CA PRO A 375 10.73 -15.54 -28.75
C PRO A 375 9.67 -15.77 -29.83
N ARG A 376 8.46 -16.11 -29.37
CA ARG A 376 7.24 -15.95 -30.16
C ARG A 376 6.92 -14.46 -30.20
N ILE A 377 6.47 -13.97 -31.34
CA ILE A 377 5.94 -12.60 -31.43
C ILE A 377 4.60 -12.61 -30.72
N LEU A 378 4.62 -12.09 -29.49
CA LEU A 378 3.47 -11.93 -28.61
C LEU A 378 2.78 -10.58 -28.91
N PRO A 379 1.59 -10.33 -28.37
CA PRO A 379 1.06 -8.98 -28.25
C PRO A 379 2.05 -8.05 -27.51
N GLU A 380 2.09 -6.76 -27.89
CA GLU A 380 3.03 -5.77 -27.32
C GLU A 380 2.84 -5.63 -25.80
N ASP A 381 1.60 -5.66 -25.31
CA ASP A 381 1.26 -5.58 -23.89
C ASP A 381 1.83 -6.75 -23.09
N THR A 382 1.70 -7.99 -23.60
CA THR A 382 2.30 -9.18 -22.97
C THR A 382 3.83 -9.16 -23.04
N TRP A 383 4.40 -8.76 -24.17
CA TRP A 383 5.86 -8.66 -24.30
C TRP A 383 6.45 -7.60 -23.35
N ALA A 384 5.76 -6.48 -23.17
CA ALA A 384 6.19 -5.37 -22.36
C ALA A 384 5.79 -5.48 -20.88
N ALA A 385 5.09 -6.55 -20.46
CA ALA A 385 4.52 -6.69 -19.12
C ALA A 385 3.58 -5.52 -18.71
N LEU A 386 2.85 -4.96 -19.68
CA LEU A 386 1.95 -3.82 -19.48
C LEU A 386 0.47 -4.22 -19.57
N GLU A 387 0.13 -5.50 -19.40
CA GLU A 387 -1.26 -5.96 -19.52
C GLU A 387 -2.18 -5.29 -18.49
N GLY A 388 -3.23 -4.65 -19.02
CA GLY A 388 -4.19 -3.89 -18.24
C GLY A 388 -3.90 -2.39 -18.21
N LEU A 389 -2.82 -1.92 -18.83
CA LEU A 389 -2.49 -0.49 -18.93
C LEU A 389 -2.79 0.08 -20.32
N SER A 390 -3.35 1.28 -20.37
CA SER A 390 -3.55 2.05 -21.61
C SER A 390 -2.26 2.76 -22.08
N PHE A 391 -1.15 2.02 -22.17
CA PHE A 391 0.18 2.58 -22.41
C PHE A 391 0.35 3.19 -23.82
N SER A 392 -0.32 2.62 -24.82
CA SER A 392 -0.30 3.14 -26.19
C SER A 392 -0.93 4.53 -26.26
N GLU A 393 -2.07 4.76 -25.58
CA GLU A 393 -2.69 6.07 -25.49
C GLU A 393 -1.79 7.05 -24.71
N PHE A 394 -1.26 6.63 -23.55
CA PHE A 394 -0.35 7.46 -22.74
C PHE A 394 0.86 7.96 -23.55
N ARG A 395 1.41 7.09 -24.39
CA ARG A 395 2.57 7.33 -25.23
C ARG A 395 2.29 8.26 -26.39
N GLU A 396 1.19 8.07 -27.10
CA GLU A 396 0.84 8.86 -28.29
C GLU A 396 0.19 10.22 -27.94
N LYS A 397 -0.19 10.45 -26.67
CA LYS A 397 -0.71 11.74 -26.19
C LYS A 397 0.22 12.92 -26.44
N THR A 398 1.53 12.72 -26.38
CA THR A 398 2.52 13.77 -26.61
C THR A 398 3.55 13.34 -27.65
N GLN A 399 3.93 14.27 -28.53
CA GLN A 399 4.89 13.96 -29.60
C GLN A 399 6.31 13.71 -29.07
N THR A 400 6.64 14.26 -27.89
CA THR A 400 7.93 14.02 -27.22
C THR A 400 7.69 13.72 -25.74
N LYS A 401 8.58 12.91 -25.15
CA LYS A 401 8.64 12.61 -23.71
C LYS A 401 10.09 12.57 -23.23
N LYS A 402 10.84 13.63 -23.51
CA LYS A 402 12.24 13.76 -23.11
C LYS A 402 12.42 13.69 -21.59
N SER A 403 11.50 14.29 -20.83
CA SER A 403 11.46 14.21 -19.36
C SER A 403 11.37 12.77 -18.88
N LEU A 404 10.49 11.97 -19.49
CA LEU A 404 10.33 10.55 -19.17
C LEU A 404 11.63 9.76 -19.44
N LEU A 405 12.27 9.97 -20.59
CA LEU A 405 13.54 9.34 -20.92
C LEU A 405 14.63 9.72 -19.90
N GLN A 406 14.75 11.00 -19.55
CA GLN A 406 15.71 11.46 -18.54
C GLN A 406 15.44 10.85 -17.16
N PHE A 407 14.15 10.66 -16.82
CA PHE A 407 13.77 9.97 -15.60
C PHE A 407 14.18 8.49 -15.61
N MET A 408 13.92 7.77 -16.71
CA MET A 408 14.35 6.38 -16.90
C MET A 408 15.86 6.23 -16.78
N ILE A 409 16.65 7.12 -17.41
CA ILE A 409 18.12 7.15 -17.30
C ILE A 409 18.55 7.33 -15.85
N LYS A 410 17.95 8.30 -15.14
CA LYS A 410 18.23 8.53 -13.72
C LYS A 410 17.88 7.34 -12.83
N LYS A 411 16.96 6.48 -13.27
CA LYS A 411 16.48 5.29 -12.54
C LYS A 411 16.99 3.98 -13.14
N ARG A 412 18.03 4.02 -13.97
CA ARG A 412 18.64 2.87 -14.66
C ARG A 412 18.97 1.69 -13.75
N HIS A 413 19.23 1.92 -12.46
CA HIS A 413 19.47 0.85 -11.48
C HIS A 413 18.30 -0.13 -11.33
N LEU A 414 17.06 0.31 -11.61
CA LEU A 414 15.86 -0.54 -11.55
C LEU A 414 15.88 -1.68 -12.58
N LEU A 415 16.59 -1.52 -13.70
CA LEU A 415 16.73 -2.55 -14.73
C LEU A 415 17.41 -3.83 -14.21
N GLN A 416 18.12 -3.75 -13.08
CA GLN A 416 18.75 -4.92 -12.45
C GLN A 416 17.75 -5.74 -11.61
N LEU A 417 16.63 -5.13 -11.22
CA LEU A 417 15.64 -5.75 -10.34
C LEU A 417 14.57 -6.52 -11.13
N ASP A 418 14.30 -6.07 -12.35
CA ASP A 418 13.13 -6.43 -13.12
C ASP A 418 13.50 -6.74 -14.58
N PRO A 419 13.34 -8.00 -15.02
CA PRO A 419 13.73 -8.43 -16.36
C PRO A 419 12.82 -7.90 -17.47
N PHE A 420 11.63 -7.38 -17.14
CA PHE A 420 10.65 -6.86 -18.11
C PHE A 420 10.69 -5.33 -18.23
N LEU A 421 11.36 -4.63 -17.31
CA LEU A 421 11.34 -3.18 -17.23
C LEU A 421 11.87 -2.48 -18.49
N PHE A 422 12.88 -3.08 -19.12
CA PHE A 422 13.45 -2.55 -20.36
C PHE A 422 12.39 -2.50 -21.48
N GLN A 423 11.66 -3.60 -21.67
CA GLN A 423 10.59 -3.73 -22.66
C GLN A 423 9.42 -2.79 -22.33
N SER A 424 9.06 -2.67 -21.05
CA SER A 424 8.03 -1.73 -20.60
C SER A 424 8.39 -0.29 -20.91
N TRP A 425 9.59 0.14 -20.53
CA TRP A 425 10.09 1.50 -20.77
C TRP A 425 10.18 1.80 -22.26
N PHE A 426 10.68 0.86 -23.05
CA PHE A 426 10.71 0.96 -24.51
C PHE A 426 9.30 1.20 -25.09
N SER A 427 8.31 0.46 -24.59
CA SER A 427 6.92 0.54 -25.05
C SER A 427 6.24 1.84 -24.65
N LEU A 428 6.71 2.53 -23.61
CA LEU A 428 6.12 3.77 -23.09
C LEU A 428 6.60 5.04 -23.79
N LEU A 429 7.79 5.02 -24.41
CA LEU A 429 8.37 6.18 -25.07
C LEU A 429 7.76 6.43 -26.45
N PRO A 430 7.54 7.69 -26.87
CA PRO A 430 7.12 7.97 -28.25
C PRO A 430 8.28 7.65 -29.22
N LEU A 431 7.94 7.51 -30.51
CA LEU A 431 8.92 7.17 -31.55
C LEU A 431 10.12 8.13 -31.62
N SER A 432 9.92 9.40 -31.24
CA SER A 432 10.96 10.43 -31.22
C SER A 432 12.10 10.16 -30.23
N GLU A 433 11.88 9.33 -29.21
CA GLU A 433 12.86 9.08 -28.15
C GLU A 433 13.51 7.69 -28.27
N LEU A 434 13.06 6.84 -29.20
CA LEU A 434 13.54 5.45 -29.27
C LEU A 434 15.02 5.38 -29.66
N ASP A 435 15.50 6.22 -30.58
CA ASP A 435 16.91 6.21 -30.95
C ASP A 435 17.80 6.64 -29.77
N SER A 436 17.34 7.63 -29.00
CA SER A 436 18.02 8.10 -27.79
C SER A 436 18.01 7.03 -26.71
N TYR A 437 16.89 6.36 -26.48
CA TYR A 437 16.79 5.24 -25.54
C TYR A 437 17.78 4.11 -25.90
N LEU A 438 17.83 3.70 -27.17
CA LEU A 438 18.77 2.65 -27.62
C LEU A 438 20.24 3.03 -27.39
N ARG A 439 20.60 4.31 -27.51
CA ARG A 439 21.96 4.81 -27.29
C ARG A 439 22.32 4.87 -25.81
N GLU A 440 21.44 5.42 -24.99
CA GLU A 440 21.67 5.64 -23.55
C GLU A 440 21.79 4.33 -22.77
N PHE A 441 21.06 3.29 -23.18
CA PHE A 441 21.08 1.97 -22.54
C PHE A 441 21.99 0.96 -23.26
N ALA A 442 22.83 1.39 -24.20
CA ALA A 442 23.72 0.51 -24.97
C ALA A 442 24.66 -0.32 -24.07
N ASP A 443 25.15 0.26 -22.97
CA ASP A 443 26.00 -0.50 -22.03
C ASP A 443 25.22 -1.57 -21.25
N ASP A 444 23.91 -1.41 -21.00
CA ASP A 444 23.13 -2.46 -20.35
C ASP A 444 22.83 -3.61 -21.30
N LEU A 445 22.71 -3.35 -22.61
CA LEU A 445 22.58 -4.39 -23.63
C LEU A 445 23.82 -5.31 -23.64
N ASN A 446 25.00 -4.78 -23.27
CA ASN A 446 26.19 -5.60 -23.03
C ASN A 446 26.06 -6.50 -21.79
N ARG A 447 25.23 -6.15 -20.80
CA ARG A 447 25.01 -7.00 -19.63
C ARG A 447 23.91 -8.02 -19.87
N PHE A 448 22.91 -7.67 -20.67
CA PHE A 448 21.73 -8.49 -20.97
C PHE A 448 21.56 -8.68 -22.49
N PRO A 449 22.28 -9.64 -23.10
CA PRO A 449 22.28 -9.80 -24.57
C PRO A 449 20.91 -10.10 -25.18
N THR A 450 19.99 -10.70 -24.41
CA THR A 450 18.61 -10.96 -24.84
C THR A 450 17.86 -9.68 -25.17
N TRP A 451 18.18 -8.55 -24.51
CA TRP A 451 17.54 -7.27 -24.77
C TRP A 451 17.87 -6.69 -26.15
N ILE A 452 18.95 -7.14 -26.78
CA ILE A 452 19.26 -6.72 -28.16
C ILE A 452 18.13 -7.16 -29.08
N LEU A 453 17.62 -8.39 -28.94
CA LEU A 453 16.47 -8.86 -29.72
C LEU A 453 15.18 -8.11 -29.34
N ASP A 454 15.03 -7.76 -28.06
CA ASP A 454 13.92 -6.94 -27.59
C ASP A 454 13.90 -5.55 -28.25
N CYS A 455 15.05 -4.95 -28.57
CA CYS A 455 15.11 -3.72 -29.35
C CYS A 455 14.48 -3.88 -30.75
N PHE A 456 14.69 -5.03 -31.40
CA PHE A 456 14.10 -5.35 -32.70
C PHE A 456 12.60 -5.62 -32.60
N LEU A 457 12.19 -6.43 -31.61
CA LEU A 457 10.78 -6.74 -31.36
C LEU A 457 9.99 -5.48 -31.00
N GLY A 458 10.51 -4.68 -30.06
CA GLY A 458 9.94 -3.39 -29.70
C GLY A 458 9.76 -2.52 -30.95
N THR A 459 10.82 -2.32 -31.73
CA THR A 459 10.73 -1.50 -32.96
C THR A 459 9.71 -2.05 -33.95
N HIS A 460 9.61 -3.38 -34.09
CA HIS A 460 8.59 -4.02 -34.91
C HIS A 460 7.17 -3.65 -34.46
N TYR A 461 6.85 -3.75 -33.16
CA TYR A 461 5.54 -3.33 -32.64
C TYR A 461 5.28 -1.85 -32.91
N ARG A 462 6.29 -1.00 -32.70
CA ARG A 462 6.17 0.45 -32.92
C ARG A 462 5.89 0.81 -34.36
N PHE A 463 6.50 0.10 -35.31
CA PHE A 463 6.28 0.38 -36.72
C PHE A 463 5.00 -0.27 -37.24
N GLN A 464 4.55 -1.39 -36.65
CA GLN A 464 3.30 -2.04 -37.00
C GLN A 464 2.08 -1.10 -36.82
N GLY A 465 2.11 -0.25 -35.79
CA GLY A 465 1.07 0.74 -35.52
C GLY A 465 1.04 1.92 -36.49
N LEU A 466 2.06 2.11 -37.34
CA LEU A 466 2.12 3.21 -38.31
C LEU A 466 1.27 2.89 -39.54
N LYS A 467 0.50 3.88 -40.02
CA LYS A 467 -0.29 3.75 -41.25
C LYS A 467 0.50 4.07 -42.51
N THR A 468 1.35 5.10 -42.46
CA THR A 468 2.14 5.61 -43.60
C THR A 468 3.34 6.42 -43.08
N ILE A 469 4.42 6.44 -43.85
CA ILE A 469 5.58 7.30 -43.58
C ILE A 469 5.25 8.74 -44.02
N LEU A 470 5.40 9.68 -43.10
CA LEU A 470 5.12 11.10 -43.29
C LEU A 470 6.34 11.93 -42.87
N CYS A 471 6.38 13.20 -43.28
CA CYS A 471 7.51 14.09 -43.01
C CYS A 471 7.89 14.15 -41.52
N TYR A 472 6.92 14.10 -40.61
CA TYR A 472 7.18 14.22 -39.16
C TYR A 472 7.69 12.94 -38.48
N ASN A 473 7.51 11.75 -39.08
CA ASN A 473 7.97 10.49 -38.51
C ASN A 473 9.18 9.88 -39.25
N GLN A 474 9.44 10.32 -40.49
CA GLN A 474 10.53 9.83 -41.33
C GLN A 474 11.90 9.90 -40.63
N GLU A 475 12.23 11.04 -40.03
CA GLU A 475 13.52 11.23 -39.36
C GLU A 475 13.68 10.26 -38.18
N CYS A 476 12.62 10.10 -37.38
CA CYS A 476 12.63 9.22 -36.22
C CYS A 476 12.80 7.75 -36.64
N ILE A 477 12.04 7.29 -37.64
CA ILE A 477 12.16 5.93 -38.21
C ILE A 477 13.60 5.68 -38.70
N THR A 478 14.15 6.65 -39.44
CA THR A 478 15.50 6.57 -40.00
C THR A 478 16.56 6.45 -38.90
N LYS A 479 16.46 7.28 -37.85
CA LYS A 479 17.37 7.24 -36.70
C LYS A 479 17.28 5.93 -35.94
N THR A 480 16.07 5.42 -35.68
CA THR A 480 15.87 4.13 -35.00
C THR A 480 16.47 2.98 -35.80
N LEU A 481 16.25 2.91 -37.12
CA LEU A 481 16.85 1.87 -37.97
C LEU A 481 18.38 1.93 -38.00
N LYS A 482 18.96 3.14 -38.04
CA LYS A 482 20.41 3.33 -37.96
C LYS A 482 20.96 2.89 -36.59
N ALA A 483 20.23 3.16 -35.50
CA ALA A 483 20.60 2.69 -34.17
C ALA A 483 20.58 1.16 -34.09
N LEU A 484 19.54 0.51 -34.62
CA LEU A 484 19.49 -0.96 -34.69
C LEU A 484 20.63 -1.57 -35.52
N LEU A 485 20.98 -0.96 -36.66
CA LEU A 485 22.13 -1.40 -37.46
C LEU A 485 23.43 -1.33 -36.63
N HIS A 486 23.63 -0.23 -35.90
CA HIS A 486 24.80 -0.06 -35.05
C HIS A 486 24.85 -1.11 -33.93
N LEU A 487 23.71 -1.46 -33.33
CA LEU A 487 23.64 -2.52 -32.32
C LEU A 487 24.02 -3.89 -32.89
N LEU A 488 23.58 -4.22 -34.12
CA LEU A 488 24.03 -5.46 -34.78
C LEU A 488 25.54 -5.48 -34.96
N ASP A 489 26.10 -4.39 -35.48
CA ASP A 489 27.53 -4.29 -35.75
C ASP A 489 28.36 -4.34 -34.44
N ALA A 490 27.88 -3.75 -33.36
CA ALA A 490 28.57 -3.74 -32.06
C ALA A 490 28.51 -5.08 -31.31
N HIS A 491 27.48 -5.91 -31.54
CA HIS A 491 27.23 -7.13 -30.74
C HIS A 491 27.24 -8.43 -31.57
N GLN A 492 27.84 -8.43 -32.76
CA GLN A 492 27.87 -9.57 -33.69
C GLN A 492 28.25 -10.90 -33.02
N SER A 493 29.35 -10.92 -32.27
CA SER A 493 29.86 -12.14 -31.62
C SER A 493 28.90 -12.74 -30.60
N ARG A 494 28.13 -11.92 -29.89
CA ARG A 494 27.17 -12.36 -28.87
C ARG A 494 25.86 -12.84 -29.49
N ILE A 495 25.41 -12.18 -30.56
CA ILE A 495 24.24 -12.60 -31.33
C ILE A 495 24.46 -14.00 -31.89
N LEU A 496 25.67 -14.30 -32.39
CA LEU A 496 26.05 -15.62 -32.89
C LEU A 496 26.11 -16.70 -31.82
N GLN A 497 26.50 -16.34 -30.60
CA GLN A 497 26.52 -17.26 -29.45
C GLN A 497 25.12 -17.54 -28.90
N ALA A 498 24.17 -16.64 -29.09
CA ALA A 498 22.79 -16.87 -28.71
C ALA A 498 22.14 -17.88 -29.66
N SER A 499 21.45 -18.90 -29.13
CA SER A 499 20.65 -19.88 -29.88
C SER A 499 19.43 -19.30 -30.63
N SER A 500 19.45 -17.98 -30.89
CA SER A 500 18.31 -17.15 -31.28
C SER A 500 18.48 -16.45 -32.63
N VAL A 501 19.53 -16.71 -33.42
CA VAL A 501 19.76 -16.00 -34.70
C VAL A 501 18.58 -16.13 -35.67
N GLN A 502 17.90 -17.27 -35.69
CA GLN A 502 16.67 -17.47 -36.46
C GLN A 502 15.53 -16.52 -36.03
N SER A 503 15.48 -16.17 -34.74
CA SER A 503 14.53 -15.20 -34.21
C SER A 503 14.85 -13.79 -34.68
N TYR A 504 16.13 -13.39 -34.68
CA TYR A 504 16.56 -12.12 -35.27
C TYR A 504 16.17 -12.01 -36.74
N LEU A 505 16.43 -13.06 -37.53
CA LEU A 505 16.05 -13.07 -38.95
C LEU A 505 14.54 -12.91 -39.12
N THR A 506 13.75 -13.66 -38.35
CA THR A 506 12.28 -13.60 -38.40
C THR A 506 11.76 -12.20 -38.08
N VAL A 507 12.29 -11.56 -37.03
CA VAL A 507 11.88 -10.20 -36.62
C VAL A 507 12.32 -9.16 -37.64
N CYS A 508 13.56 -9.24 -38.15
CA CYS A 508 14.06 -8.33 -39.18
C CYS A 508 13.26 -8.42 -40.49
N LEU A 509 12.88 -9.62 -40.92
CA LEU A 509 12.02 -9.82 -42.09
C LEU A 509 10.65 -9.17 -41.89
N LYS A 510 10.00 -9.41 -40.76
CA LYS A 510 8.72 -8.76 -40.44
C LYS A 510 8.81 -7.24 -40.30
N LEU A 511 9.93 -6.74 -39.77
CA LEU A 511 10.20 -5.31 -39.73
C LEU A 511 10.32 -4.72 -41.15
N HIS A 512 11.05 -5.40 -42.03
CA HIS A 512 11.18 -5.02 -43.43
C HIS A 512 9.84 -5.04 -44.17
N GLU A 513 9.06 -6.11 -44.02
CA GLU A 513 7.70 -6.24 -44.59
C GLU A 513 6.80 -5.08 -44.13
N ASN A 514 6.79 -4.78 -42.83
CA ASN A 514 6.01 -3.67 -42.29
C ASN A 514 6.44 -2.32 -42.86
N ILE A 515 7.75 -2.07 -42.96
CA ILE A 515 8.28 -0.83 -43.51
C ILE A 515 7.91 -0.67 -44.99
N CYS A 516 8.08 -1.72 -45.79
CA CYS A 516 7.70 -1.72 -47.20
C CYS A 516 6.20 -1.45 -47.37
N ARG A 517 5.35 -2.04 -46.50
CA ARG A 517 3.90 -1.82 -46.51
C ARG A 517 3.51 -0.36 -46.24
N ILE A 518 4.22 0.35 -45.36
CA ILE A 518 3.92 1.75 -45.00
C ILE A 518 4.65 2.77 -45.87
N SER A 519 5.66 2.35 -46.63
CA SER A 519 6.45 3.18 -47.54
C SER A 519 5.80 3.33 -48.90
N LYS A 520 4.78 4.20 -48.99
CA LYS A 520 4.01 4.42 -50.23
C LYS A 520 4.61 5.47 -51.18
N THR A 521 5.59 6.22 -50.72
CA THR A 521 6.16 7.38 -51.46
C THR A 521 7.62 7.10 -51.83
N CYS A 522 7.97 7.28 -53.11
CA CYS A 522 9.32 7.01 -53.60
C CYS A 522 10.41 7.89 -52.94
N MET A 523 10.07 9.09 -52.47
CA MET A 523 11.02 9.99 -51.79
C MET A 523 11.58 9.42 -50.49
N TYR A 524 10.95 8.41 -49.90
CA TYR A 524 11.38 7.79 -48.64
C TYR A 524 12.10 6.45 -48.84
N TYR A 525 12.64 6.18 -50.04
CA TYR A 525 13.31 4.92 -50.40
C TYR A 525 14.44 4.50 -49.44
N GLU A 526 15.07 5.45 -48.75
CA GLU A 526 16.13 5.17 -47.79
C GLU A 526 15.66 4.29 -46.63
N ILE A 527 14.40 4.42 -46.21
CA ILE A 527 13.84 3.67 -45.08
C ILE A 527 13.71 2.17 -45.40
N PRO A 528 13.01 1.75 -46.49
CA PRO A 528 13.01 0.34 -46.86
C PRO A 528 14.41 -0.18 -47.17
N ALA A 529 15.31 0.62 -47.76
CA ALA A 529 16.70 0.23 -47.97
C ALA A 529 17.46 -0.04 -46.65
N LEU A 530 17.30 0.80 -45.63
CA LEU A 530 17.89 0.59 -44.30
C LEU A 530 17.35 -0.68 -43.64
N SER A 531 16.05 -0.95 -43.75
CA SER A 531 15.45 -2.17 -43.21
C SER A 531 15.90 -3.44 -43.95
N ALA A 532 16.08 -3.37 -45.28
CA ALA A 532 16.69 -4.45 -46.04
C ALA A 532 18.15 -4.70 -45.61
N LYS A 533 18.90 -3.63 -45.32
CA LYS A 533 20.27 -3.72 -44.80
C LYS A 533 20.33 -4.46 -43.45
N LEU A 534 19.35 -4.28 -42.56
CA LEU A 534 19.25 -5.07 -41.32
C LEU A 534 19.13 -6.57 -41.61
N VAL A 535 18.23 -6.94 -42.54
CA VAL A 535 18.06 -8.34 -42.97
C VAL A 535 19.36 -8.89 -43.55
N CYS A 536 19.99 -8.16 -44.48
CA CYS A 536 21.26 -8.57 -45.08
C CYS A 536 22.35 -8.79 -44.04
N ARG A 537 22.43 -7.92 -43.01
CA ARG A 537 23.43 -8.06 -41.94
C ARG A 537 23.23 -9.34 -41.13
N ILE A 538 21.99 -9.67 -40.76
CA ILE A 538 21.70 -10.93 -40.07
C ILE A 538 22.01 -12.16 -40.95
N ILE A 539 21.70 -12.10 -42.25
CA ILE A 539 22.03 -13.19 -43.19
C ILE A 539 23.54 -13.39 -43.30
N ILE A 540 24.32 -12.31 -43.38
CA ILE A 540 25.79 -12.39 -43.42
C ILE A 540 26.32 -13.03 -42.13
N LEU A 541 25.76 -12.69 -40.97
CA LEU A 541 26.11 -13.33 -39.70
C LEU A 541 25.82 -14.84 -39.70
N LEU A 542 24.77 -15.29 -40.40
CA LEU A 542 24.41 -16.70 -40.53
C LEU A 542 25.31 -17.50 -41.48
N GLN A 543 26.14 -16.86 -42.31
CA GLN A 543 27.04 -17.58 -43.21
C GLN A 543 28.23 -18.16 -42.41
N PRO A 544 28.58 -19.45 -42.59
CA PRO A 544 29.78 -19.99 -41.97
C PRO A 544 31.02 -19.22 -42.48
N PRO A 545 32.07 -19.05 -41.67
CA PRO A 545 33.32 -18.51 -42.17
C PRO A 545 33.76 -19.40 -43.33
N VAL A 546 33.97 -18.80 -44.50
CA VAL A 546 34.57 -19.49 -45.64
C VAL A 546 35.95 -19.93 -45.17
N ASP A 547 36.13 -21.24 -44.97
CA ASP A 547 37.43 -21.82 -44.71
C ASP A 547 38.40 -21.28 -45.75
N SER A 548 39.48 -20.66 -45.26
CA SER A 548 40.70 -20.41 -46.01
C SER A 548 41.32 -21.77 -46.39
N ALA A 549 40.69 -22.46 -47.33
CA ALA A 549 41.25 -23.56 -48.07
C ALA A 549 41.88 -22.99 -49.34
N GLU A 550 43.04 -22.36 -49.20
CA GLU A 550 44.03 -22.19 -50.28
C GLU A 550 45.30 -21.56 -49.72
N ALA A 551 46.18 -22.40 -49.16
CA ALA A 551 47.63 -22.25 -49.19
C ALA A 551 48.26 -23.56 -48.69
N GLN A 552 48.37 -24.54 -49.59
CA GLN A 552 49.46 -25.51 -49.57
C GLN A 552 50.60 -24.96 -50.44
#